data_AF-A0AAW5C1X8-F1
#
_entry.id   AF-A0AAW5C1X8-F1
#
_cell.length_a   1.000
_cell.length_b   1.000
_cell.length_c   1.000
_cell.angle_alpha   90.00
_cell.angle_beta   90.00
_cell.angle_gamma   90.00
#
_symmetry.space_group_name_H-M   'P 1'
#
loop_
_entity.id
_entity.type
_entity.pdbx_description
1 polymer ?
#
loop_
_entity_poly.entity_id
_entity_poly.type
_entity_poly.pdbx_seq_one_letter_code
_entity_poly.pdbx_strand_id
1 'polypeptide(L)'
;MNVRDDGLMGVDHLETGIKLMFNLAGNTLVNQHADINNSIRILKDESKCEFIVCSDIFMTPSVRYADLVLPAPSLLEDNNIAPPWLCGHYLLYNNKVIEPLFDSRKEYGWLYQIACRLGLEKEWSQGRNCSENWLEYLYQELREKDHPFRKD
;
A
#
# COMPACT_ATOMS: atom_id res chain seq x y z
N MET A 1 -1.15 -7.09 25.55
CA MET A 1 -0.90 -7.65 24.21
C MET A 1 -0.83 -9.15 24.41
N ASN A 2 -1.77 -9.90 23.84
CA ASN A 2 -1.86 -11.35 23.95
C ASN A 2 -1.59 -11.88 22.54
N VAL A 3 -0.50 -12.62 22.38
CA VAL A 3 -0.02 -13.12 21.09
C VAL A 3 -1.09 -13.83 20.26
N ARG A 4 -2.06 -14.48 20.91
CA ARG A 4 -3.17 -15.15 20.22
C ARG A 4 -4.21 -14.18 19.65
N ASP A 5 -4.41 -13.04 20.32
CA ASP A 5 -5.32 -12.00 19.85
C ASP A 5 -4.68 -11.17 18.71
N ASP A 6 -3.35 -11.21 18.60
CA ASP A 6 -2.56 -10.53 17.56
C ASP A 6 -2.32 -11.40 16.30
N GLY A 7 -3.00 -12.54 16.19
CA GLY A 7 -3.02 -13.39 14.99
C GLY A 7 -1.95 -14.48 14.92
N LEU A 8 -1.18 -14.72 15.99
CA LEU A 8 -0.23 -15.84 16.04
C LEU A 8 -0.98 -17.17 16.14
N MET A 9 -0.80 -18.04 15.15
CA MET A 9 -1.48 -19.33 15.05
C MET A 9 -0.49 -20.48 15.28
N GLY A 10 -0.83 -21.41 16.18
CA GLY A 10 -0.12 -22.69 16.33
C GLY A 10 1.25 -22.66 17.03
N VAL A 11 1.75 -21.50 17.45
CA VAL A 11 3.01 -21.33 18.19
C VAL A 11 2.88 -20.26 19.28
N ASP A 12 3.73 -20.30 20.31
CA ASP A 12 3.74 -19.31 21.39
C ASP A 12 4.55 -18.04 21.04
N HIS A 13 5.50 -18.18 20.11
CA HIS A 13 6.27 -17.07 19.54
C HIS A 13 6.82 -17.46 18.15
N LEU A 14 7.28 -16.47 17.37
CA LEU A 14 7.98 -16.70 16.11
C LEU A 14 9.47 -16.95 16.39
N GLU A 15 10.00 -18.04 15.84
CA GLU A 15 11.43 -18.40 15.93
C GLU A 15 12.31 -17.54 15.00
N THR A 16 11.69 -16.83 14.05
CA THR A 16 12.35 -16.00 13.06
C THR A 16 11.90 -14.54 13.14
N GLY A 17 12.82 -13.63 12.83
CA GLY A 17 12.49 -12.21 12.62
C GLY A 17 11.83 -11.97 11.26
N ILE A 18 11.55 -10.70 10.96
CA ILE A 18 10.99 -10.26 9.68
C ILE A 18 12.00 -10.51 8.56
N LYS A 19 11.65 -11.37 7.60
CA LYS A 19 12.53 -11.72 6.46
C LYS A 19 12.20 -11.01 5.16
N LEU A 20 10.97 -10.52 5.01
CA LEU A 20 10.50 -9.81 3.83
C LEU A 20 9.77 -8.54 4.26
N MET A 21 10.06 -7.43 3.61
CA MET A 21 9.41 -6.15 3.88
C MET A 21 8.91 -5.50 2.60
N PHE A 22 7.65 -5.06 2.61
CA PHE A 22 7.10 -4.16 1.61
C PHE A 22 6.95 -2.76 2.22
N ASN A 23 7.62 -1.77 1.64
CA ASN A 23 7.51 -0.38 2.02
C ASN A 23 6.94 0.41 0.84
N LEU A 24 5.65 0.73 0.93
CA LEU A 24 4.88 1.36 -0.16
C LEU A 24 4.55 2.80 0.22
N ALA A 25 4.81 3.75 -0.68
CA ALA A 25 4.54 5.18 -0.50
C ALA A 25 5.04 5.76 0.83
N GLY A 26 6.23 5.32 1.27
CA GLY A 26 6.73 5.59 2.62
C GLY A 26 8.23 5.82 2.69
N ASN A 27 8.64 6.79 3.50
CA ASN A 27 10.04 7.03 3.88
C ASN A 27 10.31 6.62 5.34
N THR A 28 9.45 5.76 5.88
CA THR A 28 9.48 5.37 7.29
C THR A 28 10.78 4.66 7.65
N LEU A 29 11.25 3.73 6.81
CA LEU A 29 12.43 2.89 7.10
C LEU A 29 13.69 3.68 7.50
N VAL A 30 13.87 4.89 6.98
CA VAL A 30 15.03 5.71 7.30
C VAL A 30 14.65 7.05 7.90
N ASN A 31 13.90 7.91 7.20
CA ASN A 31 13.84 9.33 7.57
C ASN A 31 12.83 9.67 8.68
N GLN A 32 12.00 8.72 9.12
CA GLN A 32 10.98 8.93 10.17
C GLN A 32 11.36 8.27 11.51
N HIS A 33 12.62 7.86 11.66
CA HIS A 33 13.15 7.31 12.90
C HIS A 33 14.14 8.27 13.56
N ALA A 34 14.16 8.27 14.90
CA ALA A 34 15.03 9.15 15.67
C ALA A 34 16.53 8.81 15.49
N ASP A 35 16.87 7.53 15.35
CA ASP A 35 18.23 7.06 15.08
C ASP A 35 18.32 6.40 13.69
N ILE A 36 18.48 7.26 12.68
CA ILE A 36 18.55 6.83 11.27
C ILE A 36 19.78 5.95 11.01
N ASN A 37 20.89 6.15 11.73
CA ASN A 37 22.12 5.40 11.52
C ASN A 37 21.95 3.95 11.98
N ASN A 38 21.26 3.75 13.11
CA ASN A 38 20.90 2.41 13.56
C ASN A 38 19.94 1.73 12.57
N SER A 39 18.91 2.43 12.07
CA SER A 39 18.01 1.86 11.05
C SER A 39 18.78 1.42 9.80
N ILE A 40 19.67 2.28 9.28
CA ILE A 40 20.52 1.94 8.13
C ILE A 40 21.39 0.71 8.41
N ARG A 41 21.95 0.59 9.61
CA ARG A 41 22.76 -0.58 9.99
C ARG A 41 21.91 -1.87 9.97
N ILE A 42 20.67 -1.81 10.45
CA ILE A 42 19.76 -2.97 10.45
C ILE A 42 19.32 -3.33 9.04
N LEU A 43 18.93 -2.36 8.22
CA LEU A 43 18.44 -2.59 6.85
C LEU A 43 19.52 -3.17 5.93
N LYS A 44 20.80 -2.89 6.20
CA LYS A 44 21.94 -3.47 5.48
C LYS A 44 22.33 -4.89 5.94
N ASP A 45 21.79 -5.35 7.06
CA ASP A 45 22.10 -6.66 7.61
C ASP A 45 21.10 -7.69 7.07
N GLU A 46 21.47 -8.35 5.97
CA GLU A 46 20.66 -9.38 5.30
C GLU A 46 20.34 -10.58 6.23
N SER A 47 21.10 -10.79 7.31
CA SER A 47 20.76 -11.82 8.31
C SER A 47 19.48 -11.48 9.09
N LYS A 48 19.12 -10.20 9.14
CA LYS A 48 17.89 -9.70 9.78
C LYS A 48 16.73 -9.76 8.81
N CYS A 49 16.78 -8.97 7.73
CA CYS A 49 15.75 -8.92 6.69
C CYS A 49 16.38 -9.28 5.35
N GLU A 50 15.84 -10.29 4.69
CA GLU A 50 16.46 -10.92 3.51
C GLU A 50 16.02 -10.26 2.20
N PHE A 51 14.88 -9.56 2.20
CA PHE A 51 14.39 -8.89 1.00
C PHE A 51 13.49 -7.70 1.34
N ILE A 52 13.77 -6.55 0.71
CA ILE A 52 13.07 -5.29 0.89
C ILE A 52 12.58 -4.80 -0.47
N VAL A 53 11.26 -4.69 -0.60
CA VAL A 53 10.58 -4.12 -1.77
C VAL A 53 10.10 -2.72 -1.43
N CYS A 54 10.51 -1.73 -2.22
CA CYS A 54 10.02 -0.36 -2.12
C CYS A 54 9.22 0.03 -3.35
N SER A 55 8.04 0.62 -3.15
CA SER A 55 7.30 1.32 -4.21
C SER A 55 7.14 2.79 -3.82
N ASP A 56 7.65 3.68 -4.65
CA ASP A 56 7.73 5.11 -4.35
C ASP A 56 7.78 5.90 -5.66
N ILE A 57 7.34 7.16 -5.60
CA ILE A 57 7.39 8.12 -6.70
C ILE A 57 8.82 8.67 -6.82
N PHE A 58 9.56 8.74 -5.71
CA PHE A 58 10.89 9.32 -5.64
C PHE A 58 11.94 8.34 -5.13
N MET A 59 13.21 8.60 -5.46
CA MET A 59 14.36 7.89 -4.89
C MET A 59 14.65 8.39 -3.45
N THR A 60 13.73 8.11 -2.52
CA THR A 60 13.80 8.52 -1.12
C THR A 60 14.93 7.80 -0.37
N PRO A 61 15.39 8.29 0.80
CA PRO A 61 16.33 7.59 1.66
C PRO A 61 15.98 6.11 1.92
N SER A 62 14.70 5.78 2.18
CA SER A 62 14.28 4.38 2.32
C SER A 62 14.50 3.54 1.07
N VAL A 63 14.20 4.09 -0.11
CA VAL A 63 14.35 3.37 -1.39
C VAL A 63 15.82 3.03 -1.67
N ARG A 64 16.78 3.82 -1.18
CA ARG A 64 18.23 3.56 -1.36
C ARG A 64 18.72 2.27 -0.67
N TYR A 65 17.93 1.71 0.24
CA TYR A 65 18.24 0.46 0.95
C TYR A 65 17.26 -0.67 0.58
N ALA A 66 16.55 -0.53 -0.53
CA ALA A 66 15.68 -1.59 -1.05
C ALA A 66 16.45 -2.52 -2.00
N ASP A 67 16.06 -3.78 -2.04
CA ASP A 67 16.56 -4.76 -3.01
C ASP A 67 15.81 -4.68 -4.33
N LEU A 68 14.52 -4.33 -4.28
CA LEU A 68 13.67 -4.12 -5.44
C LEU A 68 12.94 -2.78 -5.34
N VAL A 69 13.09 -1.97 -6.38
CA VAL A 69 12.38 -0.69 -6.52
C VAL A 69 11.33 -0.80 -7.62
N LEU A 70 10.08 -0.52 -7.27
CA LEU A 70 8.92 -0.49 -8.16
C LEU A 70 8.42 0.97 -8.30
N PRO A 71 8.73 1.68 -9.39
CA PRO A 71 8.33 3.08 -9.55
C PRO A 71 6.80 3.24 -9.53
N ALA A 72 6.31 4.10 -8.63
CA ALA A 72 4.89 4.40 -8.50
C ALA A 72 4.52 5.68 -9.26
N PRO A 73 3.30 5.77 -9.84
CA PRO A 73 2.80 7.00 -10.46
C PRO A 73 2.45 8.06 -9.41
N SER A 74 2.54 9.34 -9.76
CA SER A 74 2.05 10.43 -8.90
C SER A 74 0.53 10.55 -8.92
N LEU A 75 -0.01 11.39 -8.01
CA LEU A 75 -1.44 11.69 -7.93
C LEU A 75 -2.03 12.33 -9.21
N LEU A 76 -1.18 12.86 -10.10
CA LEU A 76 -1.60 13.47 -11.38
C LEU A 76 -1.67 12.44 -12.51
N GLU A 77 -1.09 11.27 -12.30
CA GLU A 77 -0.99 10.16 -13.25
C GLU A 77 -2.07 9.10 -13.02
N ASP A 78 -2.96 9.31 -12.03
CA ASP A 78 -3.99 8.37 -11.66
C ASP A 78 -5.33 9.02 -11.26
N ASN A 79 -6.41 8.29 -11.51
CA ASN A 79 -7.71 8.55 -10.92
C ASN A 79 -7.73 8.10 -9.46
N ASN A 80 -8.24 8.91 -8.55
CA ASN A 80 -8.41 8.53 -7.15
C ASN A 80 -9.55 9.29 -6.46
N ILE A 81 -10.08 8.73 -5.38
CA ILE A 81 -10.98 9.43 -4.45
C ILE A 81 -10.19 9.77 -3.20
N ALA A 82 -10.21 11.03 -2.80
CA ALA A 82 -9.53 11.50 -1.60
C ALA A 82 -10.53 12.10 -0.59
N PRO A 83 -10.36 11.84 0.71
CA PRO A 83 -11.09 12.56 1.75
C PRO A 83 -10.57 14.01 1.85
N PRO A 84 -11.37 14.92 2.43
CA PRO A 84 -10.87 16.26 2.77
C PRO A 84 -9.77 16.16 3.83
N TRP A 85 -8.82 17.09 3.81
CA TRP A 85 -7.58 17.05 4.61
C TRP A 85 -7.79 16.93 6.13
N LEU A 86 -8.86 17.50 6.68
CA LEU A 86 -9.15 17.47 8.11
C LEU A 86 -10.53 16.91 8.39
N CYS A 87 -11.55 17.68 8.01
CA CYS A 87 -12.94 17.38 8.25
C CYS A 87 -13.80 17.99 7.13
N GLY A 88 -14.85 17.28 6.74
CA GLY A 88 -15.77 17.70 5.70
C GLY A 88 -16.66 16.55 5.27
N HIS A 89 -17.91 16.87 4.91
CA HIS A 89 -18.90 15.91 4.39
C HIS A 89 -18.96 15.98 2.85
N TYR A 90 -17.80 15.86 2.22
CA TYR A 90 -17.67 15.82 0.77
C TYR A 90 -16.50 14.93 0.37
N LEU A 91 -16.53 14.44 -0.86
CA LEU A 91 -15.42 13.72 -1.48
C LEU A 91 -14.75 14.58 -2.54
N LEU A 92 -13.46 14.39 -2.71
CA LEU A 92 -12.71 14.92 -3.84
C LEU A 92 -12.41 13.79 -4.82
N TYR A 93 -12.63 14.04 -6.10
CA TYR A 93 -12.22 13.14 -7.17
C TYR A 93 -11.02 13.73 -7.90
N ASN A 94 -9.88 13.04 -7.80
CA ASN A 94 -8.68 13.35 -8.57
C ASN A 94 -8.82 12.65 -9.91
N ASN A 95 -8.95 13.43 -10.98
CA ASN A 95 -8.93 12.91 -12.33
C ASN A 95 -7.48 12.72 -12.78
N LYS A 96 -7.20 11.62 -13.48
CA LYS A 96 -5.94 11.43 -14.18
C LYS A 96 -5.71 12.57 -15.18
N VAL A 97 -4.60 13.28 -15.04
CA VAL A 97 -4.25 14.45 -15.88
C VAL A 97 -3.31 14.04 -17.01
N ILE A 98 -2.37 13.16 -16.72
CA ILE A 98 -1.40 12.62 -17.69
C ILE A 98 -1.32 11.10 -17.55
N GLU A 99 -0.75 10.42 -18.55
CA GLU A 99 -0.42 9.00 -18.40
C GLU A 99 0.75 8.80 -17.44
N PRO A 100 0.81 7.66 -16.73
CA PRO A 100 1.97 7.28 -15.93
C PRO A 100 3.28 7.43 -16.70
N LEU A 101 4.24 8.12 -16.09
CA LEU A 101 5.53 8.39 -16.71
C LEU A 101 6.44 7.15 -16.67
N PHE A 102 7.18 6.95 -17.76
CA PHE A 102 8.11 5.83 -17.91
C PHE A 102 7.39 4.47 -17.75
N ASP A 103 7.98 3.54 -17.00
CA ASP A 103 7.39 2.25 -16.67
C ASP A 103 6.76 2.24 -15.27
N SER A 104 6.31 3.40 -14.77
CA SER A 104 5.66 3.46 -13.46
C SER A 104 4.34 2.69 -13.47
N ARG A 105 4.07 1.97 -12.38
CA ARG A 105 2.89 1.12 -12.24
C ARG A 105 2.31 1.26 -10.85
N LYS A 106 0.98 1.38 -10.79
CA LYS A 106 0.23 1.40 -9.54
C LYS A 106 0.42 0.11 -8.75
N GLU A 107 0.45 0.25 -7.43
CA GLU A 107 0.59 -0.84 -6.47
C GLU A 107 -0.49 -1.90 -6.63
N TYR A 108 -1.74 -1.46 -6.82
CA TYR A 108 -2.86 -2.35 -7.05
C TYR A 108 -2.59 -3.34 -8.21
N GLY A 109 -2.04 -2.84 -9.33
CA GLY A 109 -1.87 -3.64 -10.53
C GLY A 109 -0.86 -4.77 -10.36
N TRP A 110 0.30 -4.49 -9.77
CA TRP A 110 1.29 -5.55 -9.54
C TRP A 110 0.95 -6.42 -8.32
N LEU A 111 0.26 -5.89 -7.31
CA LEU A 111 -0.27 -6.71 -6.21
C LEU A 111 -1.31 -7.72 -6.71
N TYR A 112 -2.19 -7.30 -7.62
CA TYR A 112 -3.12 -8.21 -8.30
C TYR A 112 -2.38 -9.32 -9.04
N GLN A 113 -1.31 -8.97 -9.78
CA GLN A 113 -0.48 -9.95 -10.48
C GLN A 113 0.22 -10.95 -9.54
N ILE A 114 0.59 -10.53 -8.32
CA ILE A 114 1.12 -11.42 -7.29
C ILE A 114 0.00 -12.33 -6.77
N ALA A 115 -1.19 -11.79 -6.47
CA ALA A 115 -2.34 -12.57 -6.03
C ALA A 115 -2.71 -13.67 -7.04
N CYS A 116 -2.72 -13.36 -8.35
CA CYS A 116 -2.91 -14.35 -9.41
C CYS A 116 -1.86 -15.48 -9.36
N ARG A 117 -0.58 -15.13 -9.18
CA ARG A 117 0.52 -16.12 -9.11
C ARG A 117 0.45 -17.00 -7.85
N LEU A 118 -0.13 -16.48 -6.78
CA LEU A 118 -0.37 -17.22 -5.53
C LEU A 118 -1.68 -18.02 -5.55
N GLY A 119 -2.48 -17.91 -6.61
CA GLY A 119 -3.80 -18.56 -6.68
C GLY A 119 -4.85 -17.91 -5.78
N LEU A 120 -4.64 -16.67 -5.34
CA LEU A 120 -5.50 -15.90 -4.43
C LEU A 120 -6.32 -14.81 -5.17
N GLU A 121 -6.41 -14.90 -6.49
CA GLU A 121 -7.02 -13.87 -7.32
C GLU A 121 -8.44 -13.52 -6.87
N LYS A 122 -9.29 -14.53 -6.65
CA LYS A 122 -10.72 -14.31 -6.36
C LYS A 122 -10.91 -13.70 -4.98
N GLU A 123 -10.19 -14.21 -3.99
CA GLU A 123 -10.25 -13.77 -2.60
C GLU A 123 -9.69 -12.36 -2.45
N TRP A 124 -8.59 -12.05 -3.14
CA TRP A 124 -7.93 -10.76 -3.05
C TRP A 124 -8.66 -9.66 -3.85
N SER A 125 -9.03 -9.95 -5.11
CA SER A 125 -9.70 -8.97 -5.98
C SER A 125 -11.17 -8.80 -5.65
N GLN A 126 -11.83 -9.85 -5.15
CA GLN A 126 -13.28 -9.92 -4.97
C GLN A 126 -14.06 -9.53 -6.23
N GLY A 127 -13.51 -9.88 -7.41
CA GLY A 127 -14.08 -9.57 -8.72
C GLY A 127 -13.83 -8.14 -9.21
N ARG A 128 -13.06 -7.33 -8.47
CA ARG A 128 -12.62 -5.99 -8.88
C ARG A 128 -11.16 -6.10 -9.28
N ASN A 129 -10.84 -6.14 -10.57
CA ASN A 129 -9.51 -6.54 -11.07
C ASN A 129 -8.60 -5.34 -11.40
N CYS A 130 -9.10 -4.11 -11.25
CA CYS A 130 -8.30 -2.89 -11.32
C CYS A 130 -8.71 -1.90 -10.22
N SER A 131 -7.84 -0.91 -9.97
CA SER A 131 -8.06 0.17 -9.00
C SER A 131 -9.39 0.91 -9.25
N GLU A 132 -9.75 1.12 -10.52
CA GLU A 132 -10.93 1.84 -10.95
C GLU A 132 -12.22 1.10 -10.55
N ASN A 133 -12.21 -0.24 -10.58
CA ASN A 133 -13.35 -1.02 -10.08
C ASN A 133 -13.55 -0.83 -8.57
N TRP A 134 -12.45 -0.67 -7.82
CA TRP A 134 -12.53 -0.36 -6.39
C TRP A 134 -13.03 1.05 -6.13
N LEU A 135 -12.57 2.04 -6.88
CA LEU A 135 -13.05 3.42 -6.75
C LEU A 135 -14.57 3.50 -6.99
N GLU A 136 -15.05 2.84 -8.05
CA GLU A 136 -16.48 2.77 -8.35
C GLU A 136 -17.25 2.07 -7.22
N TYR A 137 -16.81 0.88 -6.81
CA TYR A 137 -17.46 0.12 -5.74
C TYR A 137 -17.55 0.92 -4.44
N LEU A 138 -16.45 1.52 -3.98
CA LEU A 138 -16.40 2.29 -2.73
C LEU A 138 -17.30 3.53 -2.80
N TYR A 139 -17.34 4.21 -3.95
CA TYR A 139 -18.24 5.34 -4.15
C TYR A 139 -19.72 4.92 -4.09
N GLN A 140 -20.07 3.81 -4.75
CA GLN A 140 -21.44 3.27 -4.76
C GLN A 140 -21.86 2.85 -3.34
N GLU A 141 -20.99 2.14 -2.63
CA GLU A 141 -21.21 1.72 -1.25
C GLU A 141 -21.43 2.92 -0.33
N LEU A 142 -20.60 3.97 -0.45
CA LEU A 142 -20.78 5.20 0.30
C LEU A 142 -22.12 5.86 -0.04
N ARG A 143 -22.46 6.00 -1.33
CA ARG A 143 -23.72 6.63 -1.77
C ARG A 143 -24.94 5.92 -1.19
N GLU A 144 -24.90 4.59 -1.10
CA GLU A 144 -25.99 3.79 -0.51
C GLU A 144 -26.08 3.97 1.02
N LYS A 145 -24.95 4.01 1.72
CA LYS A 145 -24.91 4.18 3.18
C LYS A 145 -25.22 5.59 3.64
N ASP A 146 -24.69 6.59 2.95
CA ASP A 146 -24.79 8.01 3.28
C ASP A 146 -26.06 8.66 2.71
N HIS A 147 -27.09 7.87 2.37
CA HIS A 147 -28.34 8.37 1.78
C HIS A 147 -29.07 9.28 2.79
N PRO A 148 -29.00 10.63 2.70
CA PRO A 148 -29.70 11.54 3.61
C PRO A 148 -31.12 11.83 3.11
N PHE A 149 -31.50 11.25 1.95
CA PHE A 149 -32.72 11.55 1.21
C PHE A 149 -33.57 10.29 0.95
N ARG A 150 -33.68 9.39 1.93
CA ARG A 150 -34.90 8.57 1.98
C ARG A 150 -36.03 9.56 2.28
N LYS A 151 -36.70 10.01 1.21
CA LYS A 151 -38.04 10.55 1.31
C LYS A 151 -38.93 9.39 1.74
N ASP A 152 -39.39 9.46 2.98
CA ASP A 152 -40.66 8.86 3.35
C ASP A 152 -41.78 9.40 2.43
#